data_AF-A0A8X6LED5-F1
#
_entry.id   AF-A0A8X6LED5-F1
#
_cell.length_a   1.000
_cell.length_b   1.000
_cell.length_c   1.000
_cell.angle_alpha   90.00
_cell.angle_beta   90.00
_cell.angle_gamma   90.00
#
_symmetry.space_group_name_H-M   'P 1'
#
loop_
_entity.id
_entity.type
_entity.pdbx_description
1 polymer ?
#
loop_
_entity_poly.entity_id
_entity_poly.type
_entity_poly.pdbx_seq_one_letter_code
_entity_poly.pdbx_strand_id
1 'polypeptide(L)'
;MVVNFKTKKHIAVLHAKPGSSNNDIYDALDQILDNKNSDYRTVLAGDFKIKRMTRRGREFCEMLTNMYYITLRNNPSQYTTIGQTTIDCVFSTYGLRTWGVFESGLSTHLPLHVQMPWEKKKVRTSYPQEDDDPSLECGPDLLDRTGEIDWAEDDDFAN
;
A
#
# COMPACT_ATOMS: atom_id res chain seq x y z
N MET A 1 27.04 -5.80 10.18
CA MET A 1 25.59 -6.15 10.08
C MET A 1 24.90 -5.12 9.21
N VAL A 2 24.54 -5.46 7.98
CA VAL A 2 23.76 -4.56 7.09
C VAL A 2 22.28 -4.72 7.40
N VAL A 3 21.60 -3.63 7.74
CA VAL A 3 20.15 -3.65 8.02
C VAL A 3 19.41 -3.26 6.75
N ASN A 4 18.96 -4.25 5.98
CA ASN A 4 18.11 -4.03 4.83
C ASN A 4 16.64 -3.95 5.25
N PHE A 5 15.98 -2.84 4.92
CA PHE A 5 14.54 -2.66 5.09
C PHE A 5 13.87 -2.86 3.72
N LYS A 6 13.14 -3.96 3.53
CA LYS A 6 12.26 -4.13 2.36
C LYS A 6 10.81 -4.17 2.84
N THR A 7 10.06 -3.09 2.61
CA THR A 7 8.59 -3.15 2.67
C THR A 7 8.05 -3.44 1.27
N LYS A 8 7.51 -4.64 1.09
CA LYS A 8 6.77 -5.01 -0.11
C LYS A 8 5.37 -4.40 -0.01
N LYS A 9 5.18 -3.22 -0.62
CA LYS A 9 3.87 -2.57 -0.75
C LYS A 9 3.29 -2.90 -2.12
N HIS A 10 1.99 -3.19 -2.16
CA HIS A 10 1.25 -3.38 -3.39
C HIS A 10 0.11 -2.37 -3.43
N ILE A 11 0.03 -1.57 -4.49
CA ILE A 11 -1.01 -0.56 -4.66
C ILE A 11 -1.79 -0.92 -5.93
N ALA A 12 -3.07 -1.19 -5.75
CA ALA A 12 -4.01 -1.55 -6.79
C ALA A 12 -5.06 -0.45 -6.95
N VAL A 13 -5.43 -0.17 -8.20
CA VAL A 13 -6.51 0.76 -8.51
C VAL A 13 -7.53 0.06 -9.40
N LEU A 14 -8.81 0.14 -9.04
CA LEU A 14 -9.91 -0.45 -9.82
C LEU A 14 -10.97 0.60 -10.15
N HIS A 15 -11.37 0.66 -11.41
CA HIS A 15 -12.51 1.45 -11.85
C HIS A 15 -13.53 0.54 -12.52
N ALA A 16 -14.68 0.37 -11.88
CA ALA A 16 -15.81 -0.33 -12.47
C ALA A 16 -16.54 0.60 -13.43
N LYS A 17 -16.63 0.22 -14.71
CA LYS A 17 -17.43 0.97 -15.67
C LYS A 17 -18.92 0.90 -15.31
N PRO A 18 -19.72 1.94 -15.58
CA PRO A 18 -21.17 1.84 -15.45
C PRO A 18 -21.70 0.62 -16.21
N GLY A 19 -22.56 -0.17 -15.55
CA GLY A 19 -23.12 -1.40 -16.14
C GLY A 19 -22.25 -2.65 -16.01
N SER A 20 -21.03 -2.55 -15.43
CA SER A 20 -20.22 -3.75 -15.13
C SER A 20 -20.99 -4.69 -14.22
N SER A 21 -20.93 -5.99 -14.52
CA SER A 21 -21.50 -7.02 -13.67
C SER A 21 -20.65 -7.20 -12.40
N ASN A 22 -21.20 -7.86 -11.38
CA ASN A 22 -20.42 -8.24 -10.21
C ASN A 22 -19.26 -9.18 -10.59
N ASN A 23 -19.50 -10.09 -11.53
CA ASN A 23 -18.49 -11.06 -11.96
C ASN A 23 -17.30 -10.37 -12.61
N ASP A 24 -17.54 -9.37 -13.46
CA ASP A 24 -16.45 -8.59 -14.07
C ASP A 24 -15.56 -7.91 -13.01
N ILE A 25 -16.19 -7.41 -11.93
CA ILE A 25 -15.46 -6.79 -10.82
C ILE A 25 -14.66 -7.85 -10.04
N TYR A 26 -15.24 -9.03 -9.80
CA TYR A 26 -14.55 -10.11 -9.08
C TYR A 26 -13.41 -10.72 -9.88
N ASP A 27 -13.59 -10.94 -11.17
CA ASP A 27 -12.55 -11.43 -12.06
C ASP A 27 -11.37 -10.45 -12.12
N ALA A 28 -11.64 -9.15 -12.13
CA ALA A 28 -10.60 -8.11 -12.05
C ALA A 28 -9.90 -8.11 -10.68
N LEU A 29 -10.63 -8.32 -9.58
CA LEU A 29 -10.05 -8.43 -8.25
C LEU A 29 -9.13 -9.65 -8.13
N ASP A 30 -9.52 -10.81 -8.65
CA ASP A 30 -8.69 -12.01 -8.64
C ASP A 30 -7.39 -11.85 -9.45
N GLN A 31 -7.43 -11.09 -10.54
CA GLN A 31 -6.24 -10.80 -11.34
C GLN A 31 -5.26 -9.87 -10.63
N ILE A 32 -5.76 -8.92 -9.84
CA ILE A 32 -4.93 -7.88 -9.23
C ILE A 32 -4.50 -8.27 -7.82
N LEU A 33 -5.39 -8.88 -7.04
CA LEU A 33 -5.16 -9.31 -5.67
C LEU A 33 -4.62 -10.74 -5.71
N ASP A 34 -3.33 -10.87 -6.04
CA ASP A 34 -2.64 -12.16 -6.05
C ASP A 34 -2.57 -12.75 -4.62
N ASN A 35 -3.47 -13.68 -4.32
CA ASN A 35 -3.54 -14.40 -3.05
C ASN A 35 -2.25 -15.18 -2.70
N LYS A 36 -1.34 -15.37 -3.67
CA LYS A 36 -0.05 -16.06 -3.44
C LYS A 36 0.99 -15.18 -2.74
N ASN A 37 0.71 -13.89 -2.58
CA ASN A 37 1.66 -12.89 -2.10
C ASN A 37 1.20 -12.29 -0.76
N SER A 38 0.91 -13.14 0.23
CA SER A 38 0.47 -12.76 1.59
C SER A 38 1.43 -11.83 2.34
N ASP A 39 2.69 -11.76 1.91
CA ASP A 39 3.71 -10.90 2.51
C ASP A 39 3.57 -9.41 2.11
N TYR A 40 2.73 -9.10 1.12
CA TYR A 40 2.53 -7.74 0.66
C TYR A 40 1.53 -6.97 1.52
N ARG A 41 1.90 -5.73 1.82
CA ARG A 41 0.99 -4.72 2.34
C ARG A 41 0.20 -4.14 1.16
N THR A 42 -1.00 -4.67 0.97
CA THR A 42 -1.85 -4.31 -0.18
C THR A 42 -2.81 -3.18 0.18
N VAL A 43 -2.87 -2.18 -0.70
CA VAL A 43 -3.89 -1.13 -0.71
C VAL A 43 -4.64 -1.21 -2.03
N LEU A 44 -5.96 -1.32 -1.96
CA LEU A 44 -6.85 -1.27 -3.12
C LEU A 44 -7.71 -0.01 -3.02
N ALA A 45 -7.57 0.90 -3.98
CA ALA A 45 -8.40 2.09 -4.09
C ALA A 45 -9.26 2.01 -5.37
N GLY A 46 -10.47 2.53 -5.37
CA GLY A 46 -11.26 2.48 -6.58
C GLY A 46 -12.67 3.04 -6.51
N ASP A 47 -13.20 3.33 -7.69
CA ASP A 47 -14.63 3.57 -7.91
C ASP A 47 -15.27 2.25 -8.32
N PHE A 48 -16.00 1.63 -7.40
CA PHE A 48 -16.58 0.30 -7.61
C PHE A 48 -17.99 0.36 -8.20
N LYS A 49 -18.58 1.56 -8.34
CA LYS A 49 -20.01 1.76 -8.69
C LYS A 49 -21.00 0.98 -7.80
N ILE A 50 -20.56 0.51 -6.62
CA ILE A 50 -21.39 -0.19 -5.65
C ILE A 50 -21.67 0.75 -4.48
N LYS A 51 -22.94 1.09 -4.28
CA LYS A 51 -23.37 1.96 -3.16
C LYS A 51 -23.13 1.27 -1.81
N ARG A 52 -22.25 1.84 -1.00
CA ARG A 52 -21.79 1.25 0.27
C ARG A 52 -22.88 0.92 1.29
N MET A 53 -23.86 1.80 1.44
CA MET A 53 -24.92 1.67 2.44
C MET A 53 -26.00 0.64 2.07
N THR A 54 -25.94 0.08 0.86
CA THR A 54 -26.88 -0.95 0.41
C THR A 54 -26.48 -2.33 0.93
N ARG A 55 -27.42 -3.28 0.94
CA ARG A 55 -27.14 -4.70 1.23
C ARG A 55 -26.00 -5.25 0.37
N ARG A 56 -26.05 -4.99 -0.94
CA ARG A 56 -25.00 -5.36 -1.91
C ARG A 56 -23.64 -4.77 -1.54
N GLY A 57 -23.61 -3.52 -1.06
CA GLY A 57 -22.39 -2.90 -0.57
C GLY A 57 -21.81 -3.64 0.64
N ARG A 58 -22.63 -3.98 1.63
CA ARG A 58 -22.17 -4.76 2.80
C ARG A 58 -21.59 -6.11 2.39
N GLU A 59 -22.32 -6.88 1.57
CA GLU A 59 -21.88 -8.17 1.03
C GLU A 59 -20.55 -8.05 0.26
N PHE A 60 -20.37 -6.99 -0.54
CA PHE A 60 -19.11 -6.72 -1.23
C PHE A 60 -17.93 -6.50 -0.28
N CYS A 61 -18.13 -5.80 0.84
CA CYS A 61 -17.08 -5.61 1.85
C CYS A 61 -16.74 -6.89 2.60
N GLU A 62 -17.75 -7.66 2.97
CA GLU A 62 -17.57 -8.95 3.64
C GLU A 62 -16.78 -9.90 2.75
N MET A 63 -17.12 -9.99 1.47
CA MET A 63 -16.39 -10.78 0.49
C MET A 63 -14.92 -10.35 0.37
N LEU A 64 -14.65 -9.04 0.24
CA LEU A 64 -13.27 -8.55 0.18
C LEU A 64 -12.45 -8.87 1.44
N THR A 65 -13.09 -8.79 2.60
CA THR A 65 -12.47 -9.12 3.89
C THR A 65 -12.19 -10.62 4.02
N ASN A 66 -13.14 -11.46 3.59
CA ASN A 66 -13.07 -12.91 3.77
C ASN A 66 -12.18 -13.59 2.72
N MET A 67 -12.17 -13.10 1.48
CA MET A 67 -11.43 -13.73 0.38
C MET A 67 -10.01 -13.19 0.23
N TYR A 68 -9.82 -11.88 0.40
CA TYR A 68 -8.52 -11.22 0.15
C TYR A 68 -7.89 -10.60 1.41
N TYR A 69 -8.52 -10.78 2.59
CA TYR A 69 -8.04 -10.23 3.85
C TYR A 69 -7.81 -8.71 3.84
N ILE A 70 -8.55 -7.98 2.99
CA ILE A 70 -8.51 -6.51 2.92
C ILE A 70 -9.76 -5.90 3.55
N THR A 71 -9.58 -4.90 4.39
CA THR A 71 -10.68 -4.25 5.11
C THR A 71 -10.89 -2.83 4.60
N LEU A 72 -12.15 -2.38 4.53
CA LEU A 72 -12.51 -1.00 4.21
C LEU A 72 -11.86 -0.03 5.21
N ARG A 73 -11.30 1.06 4.69
CA ARG A 73 -10.57 2.05 5.48
C ARG A 73 -11.24 3.42 5.54
N ASN A 74 -11.92 3.85 4.49
CA ASN A 74 -12.68 5.11 4.53
C ASN A 74 -14.05 4.93 5.19
N ASN A 75 -14.58 6.01 5.76
CA ASN A 75 -15.87 6.01 6.46
C ASN A 75 -17.01 5.74 5.46
N PRO A 76 -17.81 4.66 5.64
CA PRO A 76 -18.92 4.33 4.73
C PRO A 76 -20.06 5.34 4.76
N SER A 77 -20.16 6.17 5.80
CA SER A 77 -21.17 7.22 5.93
C SER A 77 -20.75 8.55 5.28
N GLN A 78 -19.51 8.66 4.80
CA GLN A 78 -19.02 9.85 4.12
C GLN A 78 -19.26 9.72 2.62
N TYR A 79 -19.87 10.73 2.02
CA TYR A 79 -20.10 10.76 0.58
C TYR A 79 -18.78 10.94 -0.17
N THR A 80 -18.60 10.21 -1.27
CA THR A 80 -17.41 10.29 -2.13
C THR A 80 -17.71 10.97 -3.46
N THR A 81 -18.92 11.50 -3.61
CA THR A 81 -19.38 12.21 -4.80
C THR A 81 -20.28 13.38 -4.41
N ILE A 82 -20.33 14.40 -5.27
CA ILE A 82 -21.22 15.56 -5.10
C ILE A 82 -22.70 15.13 -5.07
N GLY A 83 -23.05 14.06 -5.80
CA GLY A 83 -24.38 13.46 -5.79
C GLY A 83 -24.74 12.67 -4.53
N GLN A 84 -24.00 12.85 -3.43
CA GLN A 84 -24.22 12.19 -2.13
C GLN A 84 -24.25 10.66 -2.23
N THR A 85 -23.35 10.09 -3.05
CA THR A 85 -23.13 8.64 -3.10
C THR A 85 -21.75 8.29 -2.58
N THR A 86 -21.68 7.14 -1.92
CA THR A 86 -20.43 6.52 -1.45
C THR A 86 -20.20 5.27 -2.29
N ILE A 87 -19.37 5.43 -3.32
CA ILE A 87 -19.03 4.39 -4.31
C ILE A 87 -17.52 4.23 -4.49
N ASP A 88 -16.75 5.25 -4.08
CA ASP A 88 -15.29 5.22 -4.05
C ASP A 88 -14.83 4.67 -2.69
N CYS A 89 -13.91 3.71 -2.72
CA CYS A 89 -13.50 2.99 -1.52
C CYS A 89 -12.00 2.73 -1.51
N VAL A 90 -11.46 2.68 -0.30
CA VAL A 90 -10.08 2.26 -0.04
C VAL A 90 -10.12 1.06 0.90
N PHE A 91 -9.50 -0.02 0.48
CA PHE A 91 -9.32 -1.26 1.22
C PHE A 91 -7.83 -1.49 1.48
N SER A 92 -7.50 -2.16 2.59
CA SER A 92 -6.11 -2.48 2.90
C SER A 92 -5.98 -3.67 3.85
N THR A 93 -4.90 -4.44 3.71
CA THR A 93 -4.54 -5.51 4.65
C THR A 93 -4.03 -4.99 6.00
N TYR A 94 -3.71 -3.69 6.10
CA TYR A 94 -3.17 -3.05 7.30
C TYR A 94 -3.82 -1.70 7.58
N GLY A 95 -3.65 -1.20 8.81
CA GLY A 95 -4.18 0.09 9.24
C GLY A 95 -3.65 1.24 8.37
N LEU A 96 -4.56 1.93 7.69
CA LEU A 96 -4.29 3.19 6.99
C LEU A 96 -4.91 4.33 7.76
N ARG A 97 -4.25 5.50 7.73
CA ARG A 97 -4.86 6.74 8.25
C ARG A 97 -5.59 7.44 7.11
N THR A 98 -6.91 7.49 7.17
CA THR A 98 -7.74 8.23 6.21
C THR A 98 -8.03 9.62 6.76
N TRP A 99 -7.73 10.65 5.98
CA TRP A 99 -7.90 12.06 6.38
C TRP A 99 -9.27 12.64 5.99
N GLY A 100 -10.10 11.87 5.29
CA GLY A 100 -11.44 12.25 4.86
C GLY A 100 -11.56 12.43 3.35
N VAL A 101 -12.71 12.96 2.92
CA VAL A 101 -12.96 13.40 1.54
C VAL A 101 -12.72 14.90 1.43
N PHE A 102 -12.21 15.33 0.29
CA PHE A 102 -11.96 16.75 0.00
C PHE A 102 -12.83 17.19 -1.18
N GLU A 103 -13.22 18.46 -1.19
CA GLU A 103 -13.91 19.03 -2.34
C GLU A 103 -12.90 19.34 -3.46
N SER A 104 -13.35 19.19 -4.70
CA SER A 104 -12.59 19.53 -5.90
C SER A 104 -13.51 20.21 -6.90
N GLY A 105 -13.09 21.34 -7.45
CA GLY A 105 -13.83 22.04 -8.51
C GLY A 105 -13.76 21.35 -9.88
N LEU A 106 -13.00 20.24 -10.00
CA LEU A 106 -12.67 19.61 -11.27
C LEU A 106 -13.41 18.28 -11.52
N SER A 107 -14.13 17.76 -10.52
CA SER A 107 -14.77 16.44 -10.61
C SER A 107 -16.03 16.35 -9.75
N THR A 108 -16.97 15.52 -10.18
CA THR A 108 -18.12 15.12 -9.35
C THR A 108 -17.74 14.09 -8.28
N HIS A 109 -16.51 13.55 -8.33
CA HIS A 109 -15.94 12.67 -7.31
C HIS A 109 -15.10 13.49 -6.32
N LEU A 110 -15.24 13.19 -5.04
CA LEU A 110 -14.55 13.82 -3.93
C LEU A 110 -13.28 13.01 -3.61
N PRO A 111 -12.07 13.58 -3.80
CA PRO A 111 -10.83 12.86 -3.54
C PRO A 111 -10.73 12.32 -2.10
N LEU A 112 -10.33 11.05 -1.98
CA LEU A 112 -10.01 10.41 -0.70
C LEU A 112 -8.51 10.54 -0.42
N HIS A 113 -8.15 11.16 0.71
CA HIS A 113 -6.75 11.28 1.10
C HIS A 113 -6.38 10.23 2.15
N VAL A 114 -5.37 9.42 1.84
CA VAL A 114 -4.96 8.27 2.66
C VAL A 114 -3.46 8.28 2.86
N GLN A 115 -3.05 8.17 4.11
CA GLN A 115 -1.65 8.10 4.51
C GLN A 115 -1.28 6.64 4.83
N MET A 116 -0.25 6.16 4.14
CA MET A 116 0.32 4.84 4.37
C MET A 116 1.53 4.95 5.30
N PRO A 117 1.50 4.34 6.50
CA PRO A 117 2.68 4.30 7.35
C PRO A 117 3.87 3.65 6.63
N TRP A 118 5.05 4.23 6.84
CA TRP A 118 6.31 3.62 6.43
C TRP A 118 6.87 2.83 7.59
N GLU A 119 6.72 1.51 7.56
CA GLU A 119 7.31 0.64 8.58
C GLU A 119 8.65 0.07 8.11
N LYS A 120 9.67 0.27 8.93
CA LYS A 120 10.99 -0.31 8.75
C LYS A 120 10.98 -1.75 9.31
N LYS A 121 10.74 -2.77 8.47
CA LYS A 121 10.86 -4.17 8.91
C LYS A 121 12.34 -4.58 8.90
N LYS A 122 12.91 -4.85 10.08
CA LYS A 122 14.29 -5.32 10.24
C LYS A 122 14.39 -6.72 9.63
N VAL A 123 15.00 -6.87 8.46
CA VAL A 123 15.32 -8.19 7.91
C VAL A 123 16.69 -8.57 8.44
N ARG A 124 16.78 -9.64 9.24
CA ARG A 124 18.07 -10.29 9.49
C ARG A 124 18.46 -10.96 8.17
N THR A 125 19.32 -10.32 7.39
CA THR A 125 20.09 -11.05 6.40
C THR A 125 21.03 -11.97 7.20
N SER A 126 20.96 -13.27 6.95
CA SER A 126 22.05 -14.17 7.34
C SER A 126 23.36 -13.55 6.89
N TYR A 127 24.42 -13.69 7.69
CA TYR A 127 25.76 -13.41 7.20
C TYR A 127 25.91 -14.10 5.84
N PRO A 128 26.49 -13.44 4.81
CA PRO A 128 26.90 -14.20 3.63
C PRO A 128 27.69 -15.41 4.15
N GLN A 129 27.42 -16.59 3.60
CA GLN A 129 28.29 -17.73 3.86
C GLN A 129 29.70 -17.22 3.67
N GLU A 130 30.55 -17.38 4.70
CA GLU A 130 31.98 -17.22 4.49
C GLU A 130 32.30 -18.17 3.34
N ASP A 131 32.73 -17.60 2.21
CA ASP A 131 33.33 -18.39 1.16
C ASP A 131 34.57 -19.00 1.83
N ASP A 132 34.50 -20.26 2.24
CA ASP A 132 35.62 -21.10 2.69
C ASP A 132 36.56 -21.37 1.48
N ASP A 133 36.87 -20.35 0.70
CA ASP A 133 37.86 -20.38 -0.35
C ASP A 133 39.16 -19.78 0.22
N PRO A 134 40.11 -20.63 0.68
CA PRO A 134 41.38 -20.17 1.25
C PRO A 134 42.26 -19.41 0.24
N SER A 135 41.82 -19.22 -1.01
CA SER A 135 42.51 -18.40 -2.01
C SER A 135 42.19 -16.89 -1.93
N LEU A 136 41.25 -16.46 -1.08
CA LEU A 136 40.86 -15.05 -0.91
C LEU A 136 41.50 -14.34 0.30
N GLU A 137 42.54 -14.91 0.92
CA GLU A 137 43.40 -14.18 1.85
C GLU A 137 44.23 -13.12 1.09
N CYS A 138 43.63 -11.94 0.88
CA CYS A 138 44.31 -10.76 0.38
C CYS A 138 44.33 -9.66 1.45
N GLY A 139 45.42 -9.65 2.23
CA GLY A 139 46.07 -8.41 2.69
C GLY A 139 45.60 -7.80 4.01
N PRO A 140 46.47 -7.02 4.67
CA PRO A 140 46.31 -6.61 6.06
C PRO A 140 45.18 -5.59 6.26
N ASP A 141 44.52 -5.72 7.40
CA ASP A 141 43.49 -4.83 7.95
C ASP A 141 43.79 -3.34 7.72
N LEU A 142 42.97 -2.71 6.87
CA LEU A 142 42.95 -1.26 6.65
C LEU A 142 41.62 -0.63 7.06
N LEU A 143 41.03 -1.08 8.17
CA LEU A 143 39.86 -0.42 8.77
C LEU A 143 40.02 -0.08 10.26
N ASP A 144 41.27 0.12 10.71
CA ASP A 144 41.58 0.83 11.96
C ASP A 144 41.81 2.33 11.69
N ARG A 145 40.87 2.95 10.97
CA ARG A 145 40.78 4.41 10.83
C ARG A 145 39.40 4.86 11.27
N THR A 146 39.29 5.12 12.57
CA THR A 146 38.51 6.23 13.10
C THR A 146 38.79 7.47 12.25
N GLY A 147 37.88 7.79 11.34
CA GLY A 147 37.93 8.97 10.49
C GLY A 147 36.52 9.46 10.27
N GLU A 148 36.25 10.63 10.83
CA GLU A 148 35.04 11.46 10.72
C GLU A 148 34.23 11.21 9.45
N ILE A 149 32.98 10.75 9.62
CA ILE A 149 31.97 10.86 8.57
C ILE A 149 31.44 12.28 8.66
N ASP A 150 31.89 13.14 7.74
CA ASP A 150 31.27 14.43 7.48
C ASP A 150 29.79 14.22 7.16
N TRP A 151 28.93 14.77 8.01
CA TRP A 151 27.53 14.98 7.66
C TRP A 151 27.48 16.19 6.73
N ALA A 152 27.25 15.96 5.44
CA ALA A 152 26.73 17.00 4.57
C ALA A 152 25.28 17.26 4.99
N GLU A 153 25.08 18.28 5.81
CA GLU A 153 23.80 18.99 5.91
C GLU A 153 23.59 19.70 4.56
N ASP A 154 22.79 19.13 3.68
CA ASP A 154 22.24 19.89 2.56
C ASP A 154 20.98 20.61 3.05
N ASP A 155 21.22 21.89 3.35
CA ASP A 155 20.25 22.94 3.60
C ASP A 155 19.20 23.07 2.49
N ASP A 156 18.02 23.53 2.90
CA ASP A 156 17.12 24.43 2.20
C ASP A 156 16.87 24.25 0.69
N PHE A 157 15.69 23.72 0.37
CA PHE A 157 14.94 24.19 -0.81
C PHE A 157 13.78 25.08 -0.36
N ALA A 158 14.07 26.38 -0.27
CA ALA A 158 13.09 27.44 -0.41
C ALA A 158 13.10 27.94 -1.86
N ASN A 159 11.94 27.82 -2.53
CA ASN A 159 11.29 28.87 -3.32
C ASN A 159 9.88 28.41 -3.72
#